data_AF-H5UWC8-F1
#
_entry.id   AF-H5UWC8-F1
#
_cell.length_a   1.000
_cell.length_b   1.000
_cell.length_c   1.000
_cell.angle_alpha   90.00
_cell.angle_beta   90.00
_cell.angle_gamma   90.00
#
_symmetry.space_group_name_H-M   'P 1'
#
loop_
_entity.id
_entity.type
_entity.pdbx_description
1 polymer ?
#
loop_
_entity_poly.entity_id
_entity_poly.type
_entity_poly.pdbx_seq_one_letter_code
_entity_poly.pdbx_strand_id
1 'polypeptide(L)' 'MDYQIEDITAFDNDLGKGIIARVTFNYDTHLKSIVVHVEIPLEKEDSLSVVEEKIFTEAKKQLKQLIAGF' A
#
# COMPACT_ATOMS: atom_id res chain seq x y z
N MET A 1 -12.62 -9.59 -6.53
CA MET A 1 -11.77 -8.45 -6.09
C MET A 1 -10.36 -8.94 -5.89
N ASP A 2 -9.55 -8.70 -6.91
CA ASP A 2 -8.12 -8.99 -6.88
C ASP A 2 -7.37 -7.72 -6.50
N TYR A 3 -6.18 -7.87 -5.93
CA TYR A 3 -5.30 -6.75 -5.68
C TYR A 3 -3.89 -7.08 -6.16
N GLN A 4 -3.17 -6.03 -6.55
CA GLN A 4 -1.79 -6.10 -6.99
C GLN A 4 -0.99 -5.11 -6.17
N ILE A 5 0.13 -5.57 -5.61
CA ILE A 5 1.11 -4.72 -4.94
C ILE A 5 2.30 -4.61 -5.88
N GLU A 6 2.65 -3.38 -6.24
CA GLU A 6 3.70 -3.04 -7.19
C GLU A 6 4.58 -1.93 -6.61
N ASP A 7 5.71 -1.68 -7.26
CA ASP A 7 6.60 -0.55 -6.97
C ASP A 7 7.10 -0.46 -5.51
N ILE A 8 7.24 -1.60 -4.82
CA ILE A 8 7.73 -1.66 -3.43
C ILE A 8 9.18 -1.15 -3.39
N THR A 9 9.38 0.02 -2.78
CA THR A 9 10.68 0.70 -2.70
C THR A 9 10.95 1.13 -1.27
N ALA A 10 12.08 0.68 -0.71
CA ALA A 10 12.55 1.14 0.61
C ALA A 10 13.38 2.43 0.46
N PHE A 11 13.26 3.34 1.43
CA PHE A 11 14.08 4.54 1.54
C PHE A 11 14.57 4.74 2.98
N ASP A 12 15.78 5.27 3.13
CA ASP A 12 16.43 5.64 4.39
C ASP A 12 17.31 6.86 4.07
N ASN A 13 16.77 8.07 4.23
CA ASN A 13 17.41 9.34 3.86
C ASN A 13 17.05 10.47 4.83
N ASP A 14 17.52 11.70 4.56
CA ASP A 14 17.29 12.87 5.42
C ASP A 14 15.81 13.25 5.60
N LEU A 15 14.92 12.75 4.74
CA LEU A 15 13.46 12.96 4.81
C LEU A 15 12.77 11.89 5.67
N GLY A 16 13.49 10.86 6.09
CA GLY A 16 12.99 9.78 6.94
C GLY A 16 13.34 8.40 6.40
N LYS A 17 12.71 7.39 6.99
CA LYS A 17 12.88 6.00 6.61
C LYS A 17 11.52 5.32 6.48
N GLY A 18 11.34 4.56 5.42
CA GLY A 18 10.06 3.93 5.11
C GLY A 18 10.12 3.00 3.92
N ILE A 19 8.96 2.43 3.60
CA ILE A 19 8.69 1.68 2.38
C ILE A 19 7.51 2.34 1.71
N ILE A 20 7.67 2.71 0.45
CA ILE A 20 6.57 3.13 -0.42
C ILE A 20 6.15 1.98 -1.31
N ALA A 21 4.86 1.85 -1.56
CA ALA A 21 4.33 0.86 -2.47
C ALA A 21 3.04 1.35 -3.14
N ARG A 22 2.75 0.79 -4.30
CA ARG A 22 1.51 1.02 -5.03
C ARG A 22 0.60 -0.19 -4.87
N VAL A 23 -0.64 0.04 -4.43
CA VAL A 23 -1.66 -1.00 -4.34
C VAL A 23 -2.78 -0.70 -5.32
N THR A 24 -3.01 -1.61 -6.25
CA THR A 24 -4.10 -1.54 -7.22
C THR A 24 -5.19 -2.54 -6.85
N PHE A 25 -6.38 -2.04 -6.53
CA PHE A 25 -7.57 -2.86 -6.28
C PHE A 25 -8.39 -2.98 -7.56
N ASN A 26 -8.49 -4.20 -8.09
CA ASN A 26 -9.22 -4.52 -9.31
C ASN A 26 -10.61 -5.06 -8.97
N TYR A 27 -11.64 -4.34 -9.41
CA TYR A 27 -13.03 -4.77 -9.25
C TYR A 27 -13.49 -5.56 -10.48
N ASP A 28 -14.46 -6.46 -10.30
CA ASP A 28 -14.93 -7.42 -11.32
C ASP A 28 -15.42 -6.74 -12.61
N THR A 29 -15.69 -5.43 -12.57
CA THR A 29 -15.75 -4.61 -13.79
C THR A 29 -14.34 -4.11 -14.10
N HIS A 30 -13.62 -4.82 -14.97
CA HIS A 30 -12.21 -4.58 -15.37
C HIS A 30 -11.85 -3.12 -15.77
N LEU A 31 -12.84 -2.24 -15.93
CA LEU A 31 -12.67 -0.81 -16.22
C LEU A 31 -12.59 0.08 -14.97
N LYS A 32 -12.70 -0.49 -13.76
CA LYS A 32 -12.64 0.25 -12.50
C LYS A 32 -11.57 -0.36 -11.60
N SER A 33 -10.45 0.34 -11.49
CA SER A 33 -9.45 0.08 -10.47
C SER A 33 -9.29 1.28 -9.55
N ILE A 34 -8.95 1.00 -8.29
CA ILE A 34 -8.56 2.04 -7.33
C ILE A 34 -7.09 1.86 -7.02
N VAL A 35 -6.31 2.92 -7.22
CA VAL A 35 -4.86 2.92 -6.94
C VAL A 35 -4.61 3.72 -5.66
N VAL A 36 -3.90 3.10 -4.72
CA VAL A 36 -3.51 3.70 -3.44
C VAL A 36 -2.00 3.67 -3.34
N HIS A 37 -1.39 4.82 -3.05
CA HIS A 37 0.03 4.89 -2.72
C HIS A 37 0.17 4.82 -1.21
N VAL A 38 0.88 3.81 -0.74
CA VAL A 38 1.03 3.50 0.68
C VAL A 38 2.44 3.78 1.11
N GLU A 39 2.58 4.40 2.28
CA GLU A 39 3.84 4.54 2.99
C GLU A 39 3.73 3.80 4.32
N ILE A 40 4.67 2.90 4.60
CA ILE A 40 4.81 2.22 5.90
C ILE A 40 6.22 2.43 6.47
N PRO A 41 6.40 2.32 7.80
CA PRO A 41 7.74 2.38 8.40
C PRO A 41 8.67 1.27 7.88
N LEU A 42 9.97 1.57 7.79
CA LEU A 42 11.00 0.60 7.41
C LEU A 42 11.43 -0.21 8.63
N GLU A 43 11.02 -1.48 8.68
CA GLU A 43 11.46 -2.47 9.67
C GLU A 43 12.39 -3.49 9.02
N LYS A 44 13.69 -3.45 9.35
CA LYS A 44 14.75 -4.20 8.65
C LYS A 44 14.68 -5.72 8.84
N GLU A 45 13.89 -6.19 9.79
CA GLU A 45 13.72 -7.61 10.12
C GLU A 45 12.47 -8.23 9.48
N ASP A 46 11.60 -7.43 8.88
CA ASP A 46 10.39 -7.95 8.24
C ASP A 46 10.73 -8.75 6.99
N SER A 47 10.04 -9.88 6.80
CA SER A 47 10.05 -10.59 5.53
C SER A 47 9.19 -9.85 4.48
N LEU A 48 9.40 -10.14 3.20
CA LEU A 48 8.60 -9.55 2.11
C LEU A 48 7.10 -9.78 2.32
N SER A 49 6.68 -10.98 2.76
CA SER A 49 5.27 -11.28 3.00
C SER A 49 4.67 -10.44 4.14
N VAL A 50 5.46 -10.14 5.18
CA VAL A 50 5.03 -9.25 6.26
C VAL A 50 4.91 -7.80 5.76
N VAL A 51 5.85 -7.36 4.92
CA VAL A 51 5.80 -6.04 4.27
C VAL A 51 4.56 -5.91 3.39
N GLU A 52 4.25 -6.92 2.57
CA GLU A 52 3.05 -6.97 1.72
C GLU A 52 1.76 -6.89 2.55
N GLU A 53 1.67 -7.63 3.66
CA GLU A 53 0.52 -7.59 4.56
C GLU A 53 0.32 -6.20 5.20
N LYS A 54 1.42 -5.57 5.65
CA LYS A 54 1.40 -4.21 6.20
C LYS A 54 0.94 -3.19 5.16
N ILE A 55 1.49 -3.25 3.95
CA ILE A 55 1.10 -2.40 2.80
C ILE A 55 -0.39 -2.55 2.51
N PHE A 56 -0.88 -3.78 2.41
CA PHE A 56 -2.29 -4.05 2.10
C PHE A 56 -3.24 -3.55 3.20
N THR A 57 -2.85 -3.74 4.46
CA THR A 57 -3.63 -3.28 5.62
C THR A 57 -3.73 -1.76 5.65
N GLU A 58 -2.64 -1.05 5.42
CA GLU A 58 -2.64 0.41 5.37
C GLU A 58 -3.40 0.93 4.16
N ALA A 59 -3.30 0.29 2.99
CA ALA A 59 -4.09 0.64 1.81
C ALA A 59 -5.61 0.62 2.09
N LYS A 60 -6.09 -0.45 2.75
CA LYS A 60 -7.51 -0.57 3.16
C LYS A 60 -7.91 0.51 4.15
N LYS A 61 -7.03 0.85 5.09
CA LYS A 61 -7.27 1.91 6.08
C LYS A 61 -7.41 3.28 5.41
N GLN A 62 -6.51 3.61 4.48
CA GLN A 62 -6.59 4.86 3.72
C GLN A 62 -7.88 4.91 2.87
N LEU A 63 -8.26 3.82 2.21
CA LEU A 63 -9.54 3.75 1.46
C LEU A 63 -10.75 3.99 2.36
N LYS A 64 -10.77 3.36 3.55
CA LYS A 64 -11.85 3.55 4.51
C LYS A 64 -11.96 5.01 4.96
N GLN A 65 -10.83 5.67 5.20
CA GLN A 65 -10.79 7.09 5.56
C GLN A 65 -11.27 7.98 4.42
N LEU A 66 -10.86 7.69 3.18
CA LEU A 66 -11.31 8.42 2.00
C LEU A 66 -12.84 8.36 1.87
N ILE A 67 -13.44 7.17 2.01
CA ILE A 67 -14.90 6.99 1.94
C ILE A 67 -15.62 7.68 3.11
N ALA A 68 -15.04 7.64 4.32
CA ALA A 68 -15.65 8.26 5.51
C ALA A 68 -15.62 9.80 5.49
N GLY A 69 -14.82 10.41 4.61
CA GLY A 69 -14.76 11.86 4.42
C GLY A 69 -15.79 12.43 3.43
N PHE A 70 -16.59 11.57 2.78
CA PHE A 70 -17.71 11.94 1.91
C PHE A 70 -19.05 11.77 2.63
#